data_AF-A0A1B9FYU6-F1
#
_entry.id   AF-A0A1B9FYU6-F1
#
_cell.length_a   1.000
_cell.length_b   1.000
_cell.length_c   1.000
_cell.angle_alpha   90.00
_cell.angle_beta   90.00
_cell.angle_gamma   90.00
#
_symmetry.space_group_name_H-M   'P 1'
#
loop_
_entity.id
_entity.type
_entity.pdbx_description
1 polymer ?
#
loop_
_entity_poly.entity_id
_entity_poly.type
_entity_poly.pdbx_seq_one_letter_code
_entity_poly.pdbx_strand_id
1 'polypeptide(L)'
;MTVFDFAVALSEIYKVAINLKQVKTFTNSKFNKLYDGTVIVGTEEAIKAELKQTWETSRGTEGEAMREWMKALQGTVKTSWESGRSKEKMIALGSCFE
;
A
#
# COMPACT_ATOMS: atom_id res chain seq x y z
N MET A 1 6.45 9.06 9.15
CA MET A 1 5.76 8.43 8.00
C MET A 1 4.28 8.52 8.27
N THR A 2 3.55 9.31 7.50
CA THR A 2 2.11 9.47 7.65
C THR A 2 1.38 8.26 7.05
N VAL A 3 0.10 8.06 7.38
CA VAL A 3 -0.72 6.96 6.83
C VAL A 3 -0.78 7.01 5.30
N PHE A 4 -0.73 8.21 4.73
CA PHE A 4 -0.69 8.43 3.27
C PHE A 4 0.60 7.89 2.64
N ASP A 5 1.75 8.18 3.25
CA ASP A 5 3.06 7.71 2.77
C ASP A 5 3.14 6.17 2.75
N PHE A 6 2.49 5.52 3.72
CA PHE A 6 2.46 4.07 3.79
C PHE A 6 1.60 3.44 2.69
N ALA A 7 0.43 4.01 2.39
CA ALA A 7 -0.43 3.55 1.30
C ALA A 7 0.23 3.73 -0.09
N VAL A 8 0.96 4.85 -0.27
CA VAL A 8 1.75 5.09 -1.48
C VAL A 8 2.89 4.07 -1.59
N ALA A 9 3.63 3.80 -0.51
CA ALA A 9 4.68 2.79 -0.54
C ALA A 9 4.15 1.40 -0.92
N LEU A 10 3.00 0.98 -0.38
CA LEU A 10 2.41 -0.33 -0.69
C LEU A 10 1.98 -0.46 -2.15
N SER A 11 1.41 0.61 -2.72
CA SER A 11 0.90 0.58 -4.10
C SER A 11 1.99 0.86 -5.15
N GLU A 12 2.89 1.81 -4.89
CA GLU A 12 3.87 2.26 -5.88
C GLU A 12 5.19 1.52 -5.80
N ILE A 13 5.69 1.22 -4.60
CA ILE A 13 7.00 0.62 -4.39
C ILE A 13 6.86 -0.90 -4.30
N TYR A 14 6.03 -1.37 -3.37
CA TYR A 14 5.89 -2.81 -3.11
C TYR A 14 4.93 -3.50 -4.07
N LYS A 15 4.13 -2.75 -4.83
CA LYS A 15 3.17 -3.27 -5.81
C LYS A 15 2.19 -4.29 -5.22
N VAL A 16 1.82 -4.15 -3.95
CA VAL A 16 0.91 -5.06 -3.23
C VAL A 16 -0.49 -4.48 -3.00
N ALA A 17 -0.75 -3.27 -3.51
CA ALA A 17 -2.02 -2.58 -3.33
C ALA A 17 -2.47 -1.86 -4.59
N ILE A 18 -3.79 -1.84 -4.83
CA ILE A 18 -4.42 -1.06 -5.90
C ILE A 18 -4.96 0.24 -5.28
N ASN A 19 -4.58 1.37 -5.88
CA ASN A 19 -5.03 2.69 -5.46
C ASN A 19 -6.25 3.10 -6.29
N LEU A 20 -7.43 3.16 -5.66
CA LEU A 20 -8.66 3.65 -6.29
C LEU A 20 -8.61 5.18 -6.38
N LYS A 21 -8.54 5.71 -7.60
CA LYS A 21 -8.33 7.12 -7.90
C LYS A 21 -9.66 7.85 -8.08
N GLN A 22 -10.63 7.26 -8.76
CA GLN A 22 -11.92 7.90 -9.06
C GLN A 22 -12.82 8.06 -7.82
N VAL A 23 -12.56 7.28 -6.76
CA VAL A 23 -13.28 7.37 -5.48
C VAL A 23 -12.78 8.54 -4.61
N LYS A 24 -11.66 9.18 -4.96
CA LYS A 24 -11.12 10.29 -4.18
C LYS A 24 -11.98 11.53 -4.38
N THR A 25 -12.59 12.01 -3.29
CA THR A 25 -13.43 13.20 -3.29
C THR A 25 -12.59 14.46 -3.22
N PHE A 26 -12.41 15.12 -4.37
CA PHE A 26 -11.92 16.49 -4.43
C PHE A 26 -13.12 17.43 -4.50
N THR A 27 -13.40 18.15 -3.41
CA THR A 27 -14.49 19.13 -3.32
C THR A 27 -14.28 20.34 -4.22
N ASN A 28 -13.03 20.56 -4.68
CA ASN A 28 -12.65 21.69 -5.52
C ASN A 28 -12.08 21.18 -6.85
N SER A 29 -12.75 21.54 -7.95
CA SER A 29 -12.41 21.14 -9.31
C SER A 29 -11.02 21.59 -9.77
N LYS A 30 -10.42 22.59 -9.13
CA LYS A 30 -9.03 23.02 -9.41
C LYS A 30 -7.97 22.01 -8.95
N PHE A 31 -8.34 21.06 -8.10
CA PHE A 31 -7.42 20.06 -7.53
C PHE A 31 -7.81 18.62 -7.92
N ASN A 32 -8.58 18.45 -8.99
CA ASN A 32 -9.02 17.12 -9.45
C ASN A 32 -7.95 16.32 -10.21
N LYS A 33 -6.72 16.83 -10.31
CA LYS A 33 -5.58 16.12 -10.92
C LYS A 33 -4.69 15.52 -9.84
N LEU A 34 -4.43 14.23 -9.97
CA LEU A 34 -3.42 13.55 -9.17
C LEU A 34 -2.01 13.90 -9.65
N TYR A 35 -1.02 13.61 -8.81
CA TYR A 35 0.41 13.86 -9.09
C TYR A 35 0.92 13.15 -10.36
N ASP A 36 0.27 12.06 -10.76
CA ASP A 36 0.57 11.29 -11.97
C ASP A 36 -0.14 11.83 -13.22
N GLY A 37 -0.86 12.96 -13.11
CA GLY A 37 -1.62 13.57 -14.19
C GLY A 37 -3.01 12.99 -14.41
N THR A 38 -3.43 11.97 -13.64
CA THR A 38 -4.77 11.39 -13.75
C THR A 38 -5.82 12.42 -13.33
N VAL A 39 -6.81 12.66 -14.20
CA VAL A 39 -7.97 13.50 -13.88
C VAL A 39 -9.03 12.65 -13.20
N ILE A 40 -9.46 13.10 -12.03
CA ILE A 40 -10.57 12.50 -11.29
C ILE A 40 -11.86 13.14 -11.77
N VAL A 41 -12.72 12.30 -12.33
CA VAL A 41 -14.02 12.68 -12.85
C VAL A 41 -15.08 12.47 -11.76
N GLY A 42 -14.92 11.42 -10.94
CA GLY A 42 -15.78 11.18 -9.76
C GLY A 42 -17.25 10.90 -10.09
N THR A 43 -17.58 10.62 -11.35
CA THR A 43 -18.93 10.20 -11.75
C THR A 43 -19.17 8.74 -11.37
N GLU A 44 -20.44 8.39 -11.16
CA GLU A 44 -20.82 7.00 -10.82
C GLU A 44 -20.34 6.00 -11.87
N GLU A 45 -20.41 6.35 -13.15
CA GLU A 45 -19.92 5.54 -14.26
C GLU A 45 -18.40 5.32 -14.20
N ALA A 46 -17.63 6.38 -13.92
CA ALA A 46 -16.17 6.29 -13.80
C ALA A 46 -15.75 5.44 -12.60
N ILE A 47 -16.47 5.57 -11.47
CA ILE A 47 -16.24 4.75 -10.27
C ILE A 47 -16.56 3.28 -10.55
N LYS A 48 -17.70 2.98 -11.18
CA LYS A 48 -18.07 1.60 -11.53
C LYS A 48 -17.07 0.96 -12.49
N ALA A 49 -16.58 1.71 -13.48
CA ALA A 49 -15.55 1.24 -14.39
C ALA A 49 -14.24 0.90 -13.66
N GLU A 50 -13.77 1.78 -12.76
CA GLU A 50 -12.57 1.56 -11.96
C GLU A 50 -12.72 0.34 -11.02
N LEU A 51 -13.88 0.18 -10.39
CA LEU A 51 -14.16 -0.97 -9.54
C LEU A 51 -14.19 -2.28 -10.33
N LYS A 52 -14.79 -2.28 -11.53
CA LYS A 52 -14.80 -3.45 -12.41
C LYS A 52 -13.38 -3.83 -12.83
N GLN A 53 -12.57 -2.87 -13.26
CA GLN A 53 -11.18 -3.10 -13.61
C GLN A 53 -10.39 -3.64 -12.41
N THR A 54 -10.54 -3.03 -11.24
CA THR A 54 -9.89 -3.49 -9.99
C THR A 54 -10.27 -4.93 -9.66
N TRP A 55 -11.53 -5.28 -9.83
CA TRP A 55 -12.02 -6.64 -9.60
C TRP A 55 -11.38 -7.65 -10.56
N GLU A 56 -11.29 -7.30 -11.85
CA GLU A 56 -10.63 -8.14 -12.86
C GLU A 56 -9.14 -8.28 -12.57
N THR A 57 -8.43 -7.18 -12.30
CA THR A 57 -7.01 -7.17 -11.94
C THR A 57 -6.72 -8.02 -10.70
N SER A 58 -7.53 -7.88 -9.65
CA SER A 58 -7.34 -8.61 -8.39
C SER A 58 -7.61 -10.13 -8.48
N ARG A 59 -8.39 -10.55 -9.47
CA ARG A 59 -8.68 -11.97 -9.76
C ARG A 59 -7.77 -12.56 -10.85
N GLY A 60 -7.15 -11.71 -11.66
CA GLY A 60 -6.21 -12.12 -12.70
C GLY A 60 -4.82 -12.44 -12.17
N THR A 61 -3.92 -12.69 -13.12
CA THR A 61 -2.50 -13.01 -12.87
C THR A 61 -1.77 -11.93 -12.07
N GLU A 62 -2.14 -10.66 -12.26
CA GLU A 62 -1.59 -9.54 -11.50
C GLU A 62 -1.99 -9.62 -10.02
N GLY A 63 -3.24 -9.95 -9.72
CA GLY A 63 -3.73 -10.18 -8.35
C GLY A 63 -3.09 -11.39 -7.67
N GLU A 64 -2.75 -12.44 -8.42
CA GLU A 64 -1.95 -13.56 -7.91
C GLU A 64 -0.52 -13.13 -7.57
N ALA A 65 0.14 -12.39 -8.46
CA ALA A 65 1.47 -11.84 -8.20
C ALA A 65 1.48 -10.92 -6.97
N MET A 66 0.47 -10.05 -6.83
CA MET A 66 0.30 -9.19 -5.65
C MET A 66 0.21 -10.00 -4.34
N ARG A 67 -0.53 -11.13 -4.34
CA ARG A 67 -0.64 -12.01 -3.16
C ARG A 67 0.70 -12.64 -2.79
N GLU A 68 1.48 -13.08 -3.77
CA GLU A 68 2.81 -13.65 -3.53
C GLU A 68 3.80 -12.60 -3.02
N TRP A 69 3.80 -11.40 -3.60
CA TRP A 69 4.62 -10.29 -3.10
C TRP A 69 4.23 -9.88 -1.67
N MET A 70 2.94 -9.90 -1.34
CA MET A 70 2.49 -9.61 0.03
C MET A 70 2.95 -10.67 1.03
N LYS A 71 2.93 -11.96 0.66
CA LYS A 71 3.48 -13.05 1.49
C LYS A 71 4.98 -12.87 1.71
N ALA A 72 5.72 -12.54 0.66
CA ALA A 72 7.17 -12.28 0.77
C ALA A 72 7.46 -11.10 1.70
N LEU A 73 6.72 -9.99 1.53
CA LEU A 73 6.82 -8.81 2.40
C LEU A 73 6.52 -9.16 3.86
N GLN A 74 5.44 -9.91 4.11
CA GLN A 74 5.10 -10.38 5.46
C GLN A 74 6.20 -11.27 6.05
N GLY A 75 6.81 -12.14 5.23
CA GLY A 75 7.96 -12.95 5.61
C GLY A 75 9.14 -12.09 6.06
N THR A 76 9.52 -11.10 5.26
CA THR A 76 10.61 -10.16 5.59
C THR A 76 10.33 -9.40 6.88
N VAL A 77 9.10 -8.90 7.07
CA VAL A 77 8.70 -8.20 8.30
C VAL A 77 8.77 -9.13 9.50
N LYS A 78 8.27 -10.37 9.37
CA LYS A 78 8.30 -11.37 10.43
C LYS A 78 9.73 -11.74 10.80
N THR A 79 10.59 -12.03 9.83
CA THR A 79 12.01 -12.29 10.07
C THR A 79 12.68 -11.09 10.74
N SER A 80 12.47 -9.87 10.25
CA SER A 80 13.03 -8.67 10.87
C SER A 80 12.54 -8.43 12.30
N TRP A 81 11.31 -8.82 12.62
CA TRP A 81 10.77 -8.74 13.97
C TRP A 81 11.38 -9.79 14.89
N GLU A 82 11.53 -11.02 14.41
CA GLU A 82 12.07 -12.15 15.16
C GLU A 82 13.60 -12.04 15.36
N SER A 83 14.32 -11.59 14.33
CA SER A 83 15.78 -11.42 14.29
C SER A 83 16.24 -9.99 14.60
N GLY A 84 15.33 -9.12 15.04
CA GLY A 84 15.60 -7.69 15.12
C GLY A 84 16.72 -7.36 16.11
N ARG A 85 17.76 -6.68 15.61
CA ARG A 85 18.81 -6.02 16.41
C ARG A 85 18.26 -5.17 17.56
N SER A 86 17.02 -4.68 17.46
CA SER A 86 16.34 -3.92 18.52
C SER A 86 16.01 -4.80 19.74
N LYS A 87 15.61 -6.05 19.52
CA LYS A 87 15.36 -7.03 20.57
C LYS A 87 16.67 -7.47 21.22
N GLU A 88 17.69 -7.78 20.41
CA GLU A 88 19.04 -8.07 20.90
C GLU A 88 19.66 -6.90 21.66
N LYS A 89 19.54 -5.66 21.15
CA LYS A 89 20.01 -4.44 21.83
C LYS A 89 19.21 -4.13 23.10
N MET A 90 17.89 -4.38 23.14
CA MET A 90 17.11 -4.24 24.36
C MET A 90 17.49 -5.27 25.42
N ILE A 91 17.71 -6.52 25.01
CA ILE A 91 18.22 -7.57 25.91
C ILE A 91 19.60 -7.17 26.45
N ALA A 92 20.51 -6.71 25.59
CA ALA A 92 21.84 -6.24 25.99
C ALA A 92 21.80 -4.99 26.90
N LEU A 93 20.83 -4.09 26.71
CA LEU A 93 20.60 -2.94 27.60
C LEU A 93 20.04 -3.37 28.97
N GLY A 94 19.18 -4.38 29.01
CA GLY A 94 18.65 -4.95 30.24
C GLY A 94 19.69 -5.70 31.07
N SER A 95 20.64 -6.40 30.42
CA SER A 95 21.73 -7.11 31.08
C SER A 95 22.93 -6.23 31.44
N CYS A 96 22.87 -4.93 31.17
CA CYS A 96 23.93 -3.97 31.54
C CYS A 96 23.77 -3.41 32.98
N PHE A 97 22.72 -3.83 33.69
CA PHE A 97 22.40 -3.43 35.08
C PHE A 97 22.46 -4.59 36.09
N GLU A 98 22.95 -5.77 35.68
CA GLU A 98 23.29 -6.89 36.58
C GLU A 98 24.80 -6.94 36.88
#